data_AF-A0A959UD09-F1
#
_entry.id   AF-A0A959UD09-F1
#
_cell.length_a   1.000
_cell.length_b   1.000
_cell.length_c   1.000
_cell.angle_alpha   90.00
_cell.angle_beta   90.00
_cell.angle_gamma   90.00
#
_symmetry.space_group_name_H-M   'P 1'
#
loop_
_entity.id
_entity.type
_entity.pdbx_description
1 polymer ?
#
loop_
_entity_poly.entity_id
_entity_poly.type
_entity_poly.pdbx_seq_one_letter_code
_entity_poly.pdbx_strand_id
1 'polypeptide(L)'
;MYAKSMFNVCYRIVNQHDEAQDVLQESFIKMFNQIDSYREESSFGAWFKRIVVNSSLNHIKKRNKEELQYELLKADTDDSYYEMENEGVP
;
A
#
# COMPACT_ATOMS: atom_id res chain seq x y z
N MET A 1 21.32 -10.38 1.54
CA MET A 1 21.37 -10.07 0.08
C MET A 1 20.00 -9.67 -0.48
N TYR A 2 18.91 -10.40 -0.18
CA TYR A 2 17.57 -10.08 -0.69
C TYR A 2 16.87 -8.88 -0.03
N ALA A 3 17.04 -8.65 1.28
CA ALA A 3 16.36 -7.54 1.96
C ALA A 3 16.67 -6.18 1.33
N LYS A 4 17.95 -5.86 1.10
CA LYS A 4 18.37 -4.60 0.45
C LYS A 4 17.85 -4.47 -0.99
N SER A 5 17.92 -5.54 -1.78
CA SER A 5 17.47 -5.47 -3.18
C SER A 5 15.96 -5.37 -3.30
N MET A 6 15.20 -6.05 -2.44
CA MET A 6 13.74 -5.97 -2.41
C MET A 6 13.25 -4.68 -1.77
N PHE A 7 13.94 -4.15 -0.76
CA PHE A 7 13.70 -2.80 -0.24
C PHE A 7 13.79 -1.77 -1.37
N ASN A 8 14.84 -1.83 -2.19
CA ASN A 8 14.99 -0.92 -3.32
C ASN A 8 13.84 -1.04 -4.34
N VAL A 9 13.26 -2.23 -4.49
CA VAL A 9 12.05 -2.43 -5.33
C VAL A 9 10.84 -1.79 -4.67
N CYS A 10 10.58 -2.06 -3.38
CA CYS A 10 9.51 -1.41 -2.62
C CYS A 10 9.63 0.11 -2.71
N TYR A 11 10.80 0.66 -2.40
CA TYR A 11 11.04 2.10 -2.37
C TYR A 11 10.79 2.78 -3.72
N ARG A 12 11.20 2.14 -4.83
CA ARG A 12 10.94 2.66 -6.18
C ARG A 12 9.45 2.70 -6.55
N ILE A 13 8.61 1.85 -5.95
CA ILE A 13 7.18 1.76 -6.23
C ILE A 13 6.37 2.63 -5.25
N VAL A 14 6.68 2.51 -3.96
CA VAL A 14 5.94 3.16 -2.87
C VAL A 14 6.35 4.63 -2.71
N ASN A 15 7.60 4.96 -3.03
CA ASN A 15 8.20 6.29 -2.94
C ASN A 15 8.09 6.94 -1.55
N GLN A 16 8.03 6.12 -0.50
CA GLN A 16 8.07 6.55 0.89
C GLN A 16 8.88 5.53 1.69
N HIS A 17 9.85 6.00 2.47
CA HIS A 17 10.84 5.13 3.12
C HIS A 17 10.21 4.14 4.10
N ASP A 18 9.42 4.66 5.04
CA ASP A 18 8.86 3.86 6.14
C ASP A 18 7.80 2.88 5.61
N GLU A 19 6.94 3.35 4.72
CA GLU A 19 5.97 2.48 4.05
C GLU A 19 6.65 1.39 3.20
N ALA A 20 7.76 1.71 2.52
CA ALA A 20 8.53 0.71 1.79
C ALA A 20 9.13 -0.37 2.71
N GLN A 21 9.51 0.01 3.93
CA GLN A 21 9.98 -0.91 4.95
C GLN A 21 8.84 -1.82 5.46
N ASP A 22 7.63 -1.29 5.63
CA ASP A 22 6.46 -2.08 6.03
C ASP A 22 6.03 -3.06 4.94
N VAL A 23 5.94 -2.58 3.69
CA VAL A 23 5.63 -3.42 2.53
C VAL A 23 6.66 -4.54 2.36
N LEU A 24 7.95 -4.24 2.62
CA LEU A 24 8.99 -5.25 2.56
C LEU A 24 8.77 -6.35 3.61
N GLN A 25 8.49 -5.97 4.85
CA GLN A 25 8.22 -6.92 5.94
C GLN A 25 7.02 -7.81 5.61
N GLU A 26 5.91 -7.22 5.17
CA GLU A 26 4.72 -7.97 4.75
C GLU A 26 5.02 -8.92 3.57
N SER A 27 5.84 -8.47 2.62
CA SER A 27 6.27 -9.27 1.47
C SER A 27 7.07 -10.50 1.90
N PHE A 28 7.95 -10.37 2.91
CA PHE A 28 8.68 -11.51 3.47
C PHE A 28 7.73 -12.51 4.14
N ILE A 29 6.75 -12.04 4.93
CA ILE A 29 5.75 -12.91 5.54
C ILE A 29 4.98 -13.69 4.45
N LYS A 30 4.50 -12.98 3.43
CA LYS A 30 3.82 -13.57 2.27
C LYS A 30 4.69 -14.58 1.53
N MET A 31 5.97 -14.29 1.36
CA MET A 31 6.94 -15.18 0.72
C MET A 31 7.11 -16.47 1.53
N PHE A 32 7.31 -16.39 2.85
CA PHE A 32 7.41 -17.58 3.69
C PHE A 32 6.13 -18.42 3.66
N ASN A 33 4.96 -17.78 3.72
CA ASN A 33 3.66 -18.47 3.63
C ASN A 33 3.41 -19.13 2.27
N GLN A 34 4.07 -18.69 1.21
CA GLN A 34 3.92 -19.21 -0.14
C GLN A 34 5.11 -20.07 -0.59
N ILE A 35 6.06 -20.38 0.29
CA ILE A 35 7.31 -21.03 -0.10
C ILE A 35 7.08 -22.38 -0.79
N ASP A 36 6.07 -23.13 -0.37
CA ASP A 36 5.71 -24.43 -0.97
C ASP A 36 5.14 -24.30 -2.39
N SER A 37 4.72 -23.09 -2.80
CA SER A 37 4.27 -22.81 -4.16
C SER A 37 5.40 -22.46 -5.13
N TYR A 38 6.62 -22.26 -4.61
CA TYR A 38 7.78 -21.98 -5.44
C TYR A 38 8.11 -23.21 -6.30
N ARG A 39 8.18 -23.00 -7.62
CA ARG A 39 8.62 -24.01 -8.59
C ARG A 39 9.97 -23.59 -9.15
N GLU A 40 10.89 -24.54 -9.26
CA GLU A 40 12.26 -24.33 -9.76
C GLU A 40 12.33 -23.93 -11.25
N GLU A 41 11.19 -23.76 -11.91
CA GLU A 41 11.06 -23.20 -13.26
C GLU A 41 11.53 -21.72 -13.36
N SER A 42 11.64 -21.01 -12.23
CA SER A 42 12.14 -19.64 -12.17
C SER A 42 13.10 -19.45 -11.00
N SER A 43 14.00 -18.47 -11.06
CA SER A 43 14.88 -18.19 -9.91
C SER A 43 14.06 -17.71 -8.71
N PHE A 44 14.44 -18.15 -7.51
CA PHE A 44 13.82 -17.70 -6.26
C PHE A 44 13.74 -16.17 -6.17
N GLY A 45 14.79 -15.47 -6.62
CA GLY A 45 14.81 -14.01 -6.65
C GLY A 45 13.77 -13.39 -7.59
N ALA A 46 13.49 -14.02 -8.74
CA ALA A 46 12.45 -13.55 -9.66
C ALA A 46 11.04 -13.82 -9.09
N TRP A 47 10.84 -15.00 -8.52
CA TRP A 47 9.59 -15.36 -7.85
C TRP A 47 9.29 -14.44 -6.66
N PHE A 48 10.26 -14.24 -5.76
CA PHE A 48 10.10 -13.33 -4.62
C PHE A 48 9.89 -11.88 -5.06
N LYS A 49 10.61 -11.41 -6.08
CA LYS A 49 10.39 -10.06 -6.63
C LYS A 49 8.95 -9.86 -7.11
N ARG A 50 8.29 -10.88 -7.66
CA ARG A 50 6.87 -10.80 -8.05
C ARG A 50 5.96 -10.56 -6.85
N ILE A 51 6.21 -11.23 -5.72
CA ILE A 51 5.49 -11.02 -4.45
C ILE A 51 5.68 -9.58 -3.95
N VAL A 52 6.92 -9.08 -4.00
CA VAL A 52 7.28 -7.72 -3.57
C VAL A 52 6.59 -6.65 -4.43
N VAL A 53 6.65 -6.80 -5.77
CA VAL A 53 6.00 -5.87 -6.70
C VAL A 53 4.48 -5.84 -6.47
N ASN A 54 3.85 -7.01 -6.37
CA ASN A 54 2.41 -7.09 -6.14
C ASN A 54 2.02 -6.48 -4.80
N SER A 55 2.78 -6.73 -3.74
CA SER A 55 2.52 -6.14 -2.42
C SER A 55 2.67 -4.62 -2.44
N SER A 56 3.68 -4.10 -3.13
CA SER A 56 3.89 -2.66 -3.29
C SER A 56 2.76 -1.99 -4.07
N LEU A 57 2.30 -2.59 -5.18
CA LEU A 57 1.18 -2.06 -5.95
C LEU A 57 -0.13 -2.10 -5.18
N ASN A 58 -0.38 -3.16 -4.41
CA ASN A 58 -1.55 -3.27 -3.55
C ASN A 58 -1.54 -2.20 -2.45
N HIS A 59 -0.37 -1.92 -1.88
CA HIS A 59 -0.19 -0.86 -0.89
C HIS A 59 -0.54 0.51 -1.46
N ILE A 60 0.01 0.87 -2.64
CA ILE A 60 -0.35 2.12 -3.34
C ILE A 60 -1.86 2.20 -3.61
N LYS A 61 -2.46 1.11 -4.09
CA LYS A 61 -3.90 1.07 -4.37
C LYS A 61 -4.74 1.29 -3.10
N LYS A 62 -4.29 0.75 -1.96
CA LYS A 62 -4.94 0.94 -0.66
C LYS A 62 -4.80 2.38 -0.19
N ARG A 63 -3.59 2.94 -0.21
CA ARG A 63 -3.32 4.34 0.18
C ARG A 63 -4.18 5.33 -0.61
N ASN A 64 -4.21 5.21 -1.94
CA ASN A 64 -5.02 6.09 -2.79
C ASN A 64 -6.53 5.97 -2.49
N LYS A 65 -7.00 4.77 -2.12
CA LYS A 65 -8.39 4.56 -1.72
C LYS A 65 -8.69 5.25 -0.39
N GLU A 66 -7.78 5.15 0.58
CA GLU A 66 -7.93 5.78 1.90
C GLU A 66 -7.91 7.31 1.79
N GLU A 67 -7.03 7.87 0.94
CA GLU A 67 -6.99 9.31 0.62
C GLU A 67 -8.31 9.80 0.03
N LEU A 68 -8.83 9.10 -1.00
CA LEU A 68 -10.11 9.45 -1.61
C LEU A 68 -11.28 9.37 -0.62
N GLN A 69 -11.30 8.35 0.25
CA GLN A 69 -12.33 8.23 1.28
C GLN A 69 -12.29 9.39 2.28
N TYR A 70 -11.09 9.84 2.65
CA TYR A 70 -10.90 10.99 3.52
C TYR A 70 -11.37 12.30 2.85
N GLU A 71 -11.07 12.49 1.57
CA GLU A 71 -11.52 13.66 0.80
C GLU A 71 -13.05 13.72 0.71
N LEU A 72 -13.71 12.60 0.43
CA LEU A 72 -15.17 12.52 0.37
C LEU A 72 -15.81 12.83 1.72
N LEU A 73 -15.30 12.24 2.81
CA LEU A 73 -15.80 12.50 4.16
C LEU A 73 -15.64 13.98 4.53
N LYS A 74 -14.52 14.58 4.16
CA LYS A 74 -14.26 16.00 4.42
C LYS A 74 -15.25 16.90 3.67
N ALA A 75 -15.51 16.60 2.39
CA ALA A 75 -16.49 17.33 1.60
C ALA A 75 -17.89 17.26 2.22
N ASP A 76 -18.33 16.06 2.62
CA ASP A 76 -19.63 15.86 3.29
C ASP A 76 -19.71 16.66 4.61
N THR A 77 -18.64 16.69 5.40
CA THR A 77 -18.62 17.50 6.63
C THR A 77 -18.65 18.99 6.32
N ASP A 78 -17.84 19.48 5.38
CA ASP A 78 -17.78 20.91 5.06
C ASP A 78 -19.16 21.40 4.59
N ASP A 79 -19.85 20.66 3.71
CA ASP A 79 -21.22 20.98 3.26
C ASP A 79 -22.21 21.04 4.43
N SER A 80 -22.17 20.06 5.34
CA SER A 80 -23.06 20.05 6.52
C SER A 80 -22.83 21.24 7.47
N TYR A 81 -21.58 21.71 7.61
CA TYR A 81 -21.26 22.90 8.41
C TYR A 81 -21.81 24.17 7.78
N TYR A 82 -21.67 24.33 6.45
CA TYR A 82 -22.25 25.47 5.74
C TYR A 82 -23.78 25.45 5.77
N GLU A 83 -24.44 24.29 5.66
CA GLU A 83 -25.89 24.18 5.81
C GLU A 83 -26.35 24.64 7.20
N MET A 84 -25.68 24.19 8.28
CA MET A 84 -25.98 24.64 9.64
C MET A 84 -25.77 26.15 9.86
N GLU A 85 -24.74 26.75 9.26
CA GLU A 85 -24.50 28.21 9.36
C GLU A 85 -25.55 29.03 8.60
N ASN A 86 -26.02 28.55 7.45
CA ASN A 86 -26.98 29.26 6.61
C ASN A 86 -28.44 29.02 7.02
N GLU A 87 -28.74 27.93 7.72
CA GLU A 87 -30.08 27.65 8.25
C GLU A 87 -30.40 28.38 9.56
N GLY A 88 -29.45 29.15 10.12
CA GLY A 88 -29.66 30.12 11.21
C GLY A 88 -30.81 29.74 12.15
N VAL A 89 -30.54 28.87 13.13
CA VAL A 89 -31.53 28.47 14.15
C VAL A 89 -32.25 29.73 14.67
N PRO A 90 -33.61 29.74 14.73
CA PRO A 90 -34.37 30.88 15.24
C PRO A 90 -33.90 31.40 16.60
#